data_AF-A0A9Q5N8G6-F1
#
_entry.id   AF-A0A9Q5N8G6-F1
#
_cell.length_a   1.000
_cell.length_b   1.000
_cell.length_c   1.000
_cell.angle_alpha   90.00
_cell.angle_beta   90.00
_cell.angle_gamma   90.00
#
_symmetry.space_group_name_H-M   'P 1'
#
loop_
_entity.id
_entity.type
_entity.pdbx_description
1 polymer ?
#
loop_
_entity_poly.entity_id
_entity_poly.type
_entity_poly.pdbx_seq_one_letter_code
_entity_poly.pdbx_strand_id
1 'polypeptide(L)'
;MGIGVDNNVYMANDSGQDIYVMATLNPDWAIADFVFDIALLFTGIEEIKAAATAAELPATIATVRDLYEFLKIGAEILSGTVSVGTRPTEAALSLVEAFKKTSIPIAPATYKNVKEDGFLGIYLSVDGIASILGASTVSLIVMSGDGKQVAMWNSGGDDSWIATRAEKIVRSKYGTIWQQDAGAGTVDWPVASN
;
A
#
# COMPACT_ATOMS: atom_id res chain seq x y z
N MET A 1 -25.11 15.88 20.53
CA MET A 1 -24.07 16.28 19.56
C MET A 1 -22.81 15.53 19.93
N GLY A 2 -22.53 14.41 19.26
CA GLY A 2 -21.22 13.77 19.39
C GLY A 2 -20.22 14.65 18.65
N ILE A 3 -19.19 15.13 19.34
CA ILE A 3 -18.04 15.77 18.71
C ILE A 3 -17.36 14.64 17.93
N GLY A 4 -17.45 14.66 16.60
CA GLY A 4 -16.72 13.74 15.76
C GLY A 4 -15.24 13.94 16.02
N VAL A 5 -14.55 12.91 16.49
CA VAL A 5 -13.09 12.93 16.60
C VAL A 5 -12.59 12.64 15.19
N ASP A 6 -11.93 13.62 14.56
CA ASP A 6 -11.29 13.42 13.26
C ASP A 6 -10.12 12.45 13.44
N ASN A 7 -10.38 11.18 13.16
CA ASN A 7 -9.43 10.09 13.22
C ASN A 7 -8.39 10.27 12.10
N ASN A 8 -7.10 10.35 12.42
CA ASN A 8 -6.01 10.58 11.45
C ASN A 8 -4.96 9.45 11.41
N VAL A 9 -4.61 9.00 10.21
CA VAL A 9 -3.57 7.98 10.01
C VAL A 9 -2.38 8.60 9.29
N TYR A 10 -1.24 8.63 9.95
CA TYR A 10 -0.02 9.23 9.39
C TYR A 10 0.98 8.16 8.97
N MET A 11 1.68 8.43 7.87
CA MET A 11 2.87 7.66 7.48
C MET A 11 4.06 8.59 7.37
N ALA A 12 5.12 8.28 8.11
CA ALA A 12 6.42 8.93 8.06
C ALA A 12 7.43 8.05 7.32
N ASN A 13 8.34 8.69 6.59
CA ASN A 13 9.32 7.99 5.77
C ASN A 13 10.76 8.27 6.23
N ASP A 14 11.35 7.32 6.95
CA ASP A 14 12.79 7.26 7.26
C ASP A 14 13.49 6.14 6.47
N SER A 15 12.90 5.63 5.39
CA SER A 15 13.48 4.53 4.60
C SER A 15 14.70 4.96 3.76
N GLY A 16 14.87 6.26 3.52
CA GLY A 16 15.93 6.80 2.68
C GLY A 16 15.62 6.82 1.17
N GLN A 17 14.44 6.36 0.77
CA GLN A 17 13.91 6.47 -0.59
C GLN A 17 12.44 6.91 -0.55
N ASP A 18 11.87 7.34 -1.68
CA ASP A 18 10.44 7.61 -1.76
C ASP A 18 9.64 6.35 -1.39
N ILE A 19 8.49 6.52 -0.76
CA ILE A 19 7.51 5.45 -0.56
C ILE A 19 6.17 5.89 -1.15
N TYR A 20 5.37 4.90 -1.53
CA TYR A 20 4.05 5.09 -2.11
C TYR A 20 3.04 4.36 -1.25
N VAL A 21 2.05 5.11 -0.76
CA VAL A 21 1.06 4.59 0.20
C VAL A 21 -0.33 4.66 -0.37
N MET A 22 -1.04 3.53 -0.33
CA MET A 22 -2.46 3.46 -0.60
C MET A 22 -3.19 3.15 0.71
N ALA A 23 -4.11 4.01 1.11
CA ALA A 23 -5.00 3.77 2.24
C ALA A 23 -6.39 3.40 1.71
N THR A 24 -7.04 2.44 2.36
CA THR A 24 -8.33 1.88 1.92
C THR A 24 -9.22 1.55 3.11
N LEU A 25 -10.52 1.40 2.90
CA LEU A 25 -11.39 0.80 3.91
C LEU A 25 -11.03 -0.69 4.09
N ASN A 26 -11.27 -1.22 5.30
CA ASN A 26 -10.90 -2.56 5.76
C ASN A 26 -11.21 -3.69 4.75
N PRO A 27 -10.48 -4.82 4.82
CA PRO A 27 -9.66 -5.36 3.73
C PRO A 27 -10.44 -6.01 2.55
N ASP A 28 -11.76 -6.12 2.66
CA ASP A 28 -12.64 -6.85 1.72
C ASP A 28 -13.42 -5.92 0.80
N TRP A 29 -13.11 -4.62 0.78
CA TRP A 29 -13.70 -3.69 -0.17
C TRP A 29 -13.39 -4.11 -1.63
N ALA A 30 -14.42 -4.07 -2.47
CA ALA A 30 -14.28 -4.41 -3.88
C ALA A 30 -13.57 -3.28 -4.61
N ILE A 31 -12.47 -3.61 -5.29
CA ILE A 31 -11.82 -2.71 -6.26
C ILE A 31 -12.81 -2.38 -7.40
N ALA A 32 -13.80 -3.25 -7.65
CA ALA A 32 -14.86 -3.08 -8.63
C ALA A 32 -15.69 -1.78 -8.46
N ASP A 33 -15.85 -1.27 -7.24
CA ASP A 33 -16.63 -0.06 -6.99
C ASP A 33 -15.90 1.24 -7.39
N PHE A 34 -14.63 1.15 -7.82
CA PHE A 34 -13.73 2.28 -8.15
C PHE A 34 -13.21 2.25 -9.59
N VAL A 35 -13.81 1.41 -10.45
CA VAL A 35 -13.26 0.92 -11.73
C VAL A 35 -12.89 1.97 -12.78
N PHE A 36 -13.30 3.23 -12.65
CA PHE A 36 -13.09 4.20 -13.73
C PHE A 36 -11.64 4.64 -13.96
N ASP A 37 -10.76 4.67 -12.93
CA ASP A 37 -9.37 5.15 -13.06
C ASP A 37 -8.27 4.12 -12.72
N ILE A 38 -8.65 2.93 -12.25
CA ILE A 38 -7.73 1.85 -11.86
C ILE A 38 -7.43 0.85 -12.98
N ALA A 39 -7.94 1.05 -14.20
CA ALA A 39 -7.65 0.18 -15.36
C ALA A 39 -6.14 -0.02 -15.57
N LEU A 40 -5.33 0.99 -15.20
CA LEU A 40 -3.86 0.92 -15.21
C LEU A 40 -3.31 -0.21 -14.33
N LEU A 41 -3.92 -0.48 -13.16
CA LEU A 41 -3.50 -1.55 -12.24
C LEU A 41 -3.73 -2.95 -12.80
N PHE A 42 -4.56 -3.08 -13.85
CA PHE A 42 -4.81 -4.36 -14.51
C PHE A 42 -3.83 -4.67 -15.64
N THR A 43 -2.96 -3.73 -15.98
CA THR A 43 -1.99 -3.90 -17.08
C THR A 43 -0.93 -4.93 -16.70
N GLY A 44 -0.72 -5.93 -17.55
CA GLY A 44 0.34 -6.93 -17.35
C GLY A 44 0.01 -8.05 -16.37
N ILE A 45 -1.21 -8.11 -15.82
CA ILE A 45 -1.63 -9.17 -14.88
C ILE A 45 -1.41 -10.58 -15.46
N GLU A 46 -1.79 -10.80 -16.72
CA GLU A 46 -1.67 -12.13 -17.35
C GLU A 46 -0.21 -12.55 -17.51
N GLU A 47 0.67 -11.62 -17.86
CA GLU A 47 2.11 -11.86 -17.91
C GLU A 47 2.72 -12.13 -16.53
N ILE A 48 2.25 -11.47 -15.47
CA ILE A 48 2.68 -11.74 -14.09
C ILE A 48 2.19 -13.13 -13.65
N LYS A 49 0.93 -13.49 -13.92
CA LYS A 49 0.40 -14.84 -13.62
C LYS A 49 1.17 -15.94 -14.33
N ALA A 50 1.59 -15.70 -15.57
CA ALA A 50 2.36 -16.67 -16.34
C ALA A 50 3.77 -16.90 -15.74
N ALA A 51 4.28 -15.94 -14.95
CA ALA A 51 5.56 -16.03 -14.25
C ALA A 51 5.44 -16.55 -12.82
N ALA A 52 4.32 -16.32 -12.15
CA ALA A 52 4.03 -16.87 -10.84
C ALA A 52 3.70 -18.36 -10.94
N THR A 53 3.89 -19.11 -9.85
CA THR A 53 3.27 -20.43 -9.78
C THR A 53 1.76 -20.24 -9.71
N ALA A 54 0.99 -20.91 -10.59
CA ALA A 54 -0.44 -20.67 -10.78
C ALA A 54 -1.33 -20.87 -9.52
N ALA A 55 -0.75 -21.31 -8.40
CA ALA A 55 -1.43 -21.48 -7.12
C ALA A 55 -1.35 -20.26 -6.20
N GLU A 56 -0.48 -19.28 -6.48
CA GLU A 56 -0.18 -18.17 -5.55
C GLU A 56 -0.98 -16.89 -5.85
N LEU A 57 -1.42 -16.69 -7.10
CA LEU A 57 -2.09 -15.47 -7.51
C LEU A 57 -3.60 -15.63 -7.76
N PRO A 58 -4.42 -14.65 -7.35
CA PRO A 58 -5.84 -14.60 -7.69
C PRO A 58 -6.08 -14.57 -9.21
N ALA A 59 -7.23 -15.12 -9.64
CA ALA A 59 -7.61 -15.13 -11.05
C ALA A 59 -7.89 -13.73 -11.62
N THR A 60 -8.23 -12.76 -10.78
CA THR A 60 -8.42 -11.35 -11.14
C THR A 60 -8.16 -10.50 -9.92
N ILE A 61 -7.82 -9.22 -10.10
CA ILE A 61 -7.79 -8.26 -8.98
C ILE A 61 -9.24 -7.81 -8.69
N ALA A 62 -9.87 -8.41 -7.69
CA ALA A 62 -11.23 -8.06 -7.27
C ALA A 62 -11.24 -7.25 -5.95
N THR A 63 -10.22 -7.47 -5.12
CA THR A 63 -10.05 -6.87 -3.79
C THR A 63 -8.65 -6.27 -3.65
N VAL A 64 -8.46 -5.46 -2.61
CA VAL A 64 -7.13 -4.92 -2.30
C VAL A 64 -6.15 -5.97 -1.81
N ARG A 65 -6.65 -7.05 -1.20
CA ARG A 65 -5.81 -8.21 -0.94
C ARG A 65 -5.27 -8.79 -2.24
N ASP A 66 -6.10 -8.91 -3.28
CA ASP A 66 -5.64 -9.42 -4.57
C ASP A 66 -4.58 -8.51 -5.18
N LEU A 67 -4.81 -7.19 -5.16
CA LEU A 67 -3.82 -6.20 -5.61
C LEU A 67 -2.50 -6.36 -4.87
N TYR A 68 -2.53 -6.51 -3.54
CA TYR A 68 -1.33 -6.74 -2.74
C TYR A 68 -0.56 -7.99 -3.17
N GLU A 69 -1.23 -9.12 -3.42
CA GLU A 69 -0.55 -10.35 -3.87
C GLU A 69 0.12 -10.15 -5.24
N PHE A 70 -0.53 -9.44 -6.18
CA PHE A 70 0.07 -9.07 -7.46
C PHE A 70 1.29 -8.16 -7.30
N LEU A 71 1.21 -7.15 -6.43
CA LEU A 71 2.33 -6.24 -6.16
C LEU A 71 3.50 -6.97 -5.51
N LYS A 72 3.22 -7.94 -4.63
CA LYS A 72 4.23 -8.76 -3.96
C LYS A 72 4.99 -9.62 -4.99
N ILE A 73 4.29 -10.32 -5.88
CA ILE A 73 4.96 -11.06 -6.97
C ILE A 73 5.72 -10.11 -7.91
N GLY A 74 5.14 -8.94 -8.21
CA GLY A 74 5.84 -7.89 -8.96
C GLY A 74 7.16 -7.50 -8.30
N ALA A 75 7.16 -7.29 -6.99
CA ALA A 75 8.37 -6.99 -6.22
C ALA A 75 9.40 -8.12 -6.27
N GLU A 76 8.97 -9.38 -6.16
CA GLU A 76 9.82 -10.57 -6.28
C GLU A 76 10.43 -10.74 -7.69
N ILE A 77 9.69 -10.39 -8.74
CA ILE A 77 10.22 -10.35 -10.11
C ILE A 77 11.27 -9.25 -10.26
N LEU A 78 10.99 -8.04 -9.75
CA LEU A 78 11.88 -6.88 -9.88
C LEU A 78 13.13 -6.95 -8.99
N SER A 79 13.06 -7.68 -7.88
CA SER A 79 14.22 -7.98 -7.05
C SER A 79 15.09 -9.10 -7.62
N GLY A 80 14.57 -9.85 -8.60
CA GLY A 80 15.23 -11.01 -9.18
C GLY A 80 15.11 -12.28 -8.33
N THR A 81 14.22 -12.29 -7.33
CA THR A 81 13.84 -13.51 -6.58
C THR A 81 13.25 -14.56 -7.51
N VAL A 82 12.45 -14.13 -8.49
CA VAL A 82 11.91 -15.00 -9.53
C VAL A 82 12.64 -14.72 -10.84
N SER A 83 13.40 -15.70 -11.34
CA SER A 83 14.04 -15.61 -12.65
C SER A 83 13.02 -15.80 -13.77
N VAL A 84 12.70 -14.72 -14.47
CA VAL A 84 11.70 -14.68 -15.54
C VAL A 84 12.30 -14.15 -16.85
N GLY A 85 11.56 -14.31 -17.95
CA GLY A 85 11.88 -13.62 -19.21
C GLY A 85 11.56 -12.12 -19.14
N THR A 86 11.80 -11.40 -20.24
CA THR A 86 11.61 -9.94 -20.30
C THR A 86 10.16 -9.49 -20.08
N ARG A 87 9.18 -10.23 -20.61
CA ARG A 87 7.76 -9.80 -20.58
C ARG A 87 7.19 -9.70 -19.16
N PRO A 88 7.39 -10.68 -18.25
CA PRO A 88 6.97 -10.53 -16.86
C PRO A 88 7.66 -9.39 -16.12
N THR A 89 8.91 -9.07 -16.43
CA THR A 89 9.61 -7.91 -15.86
C THR A 89 8.96 -6.59 -16.28
N GLU A 90 8.64 -6.43 -17.58
CA GLU A 90 7.92 -5.25 -18.09
C GLU A 90 6.53 -5.11 -17.49
N ALA A 91 5.83 -6.23 -17.27
CA ALA A 91 4.53 -6.28 -16.63
C ALA A 91 4.61 -5.88 -15.15
N ALA A 92 5.59 -6.40 -14.40
CA ALA A 92 5.84 -6.02 -13.01
C ALA A 92 6.17 -4.52 -12.88
N LEU A 93 7.00 -3.97 -13.77
CA LEU A 93 7.27 -2.53 -13.83
C LEU A 93 5.99 -1.73 -14.10
N SER A 94 5.16 -2.19 -15.03
CA SER A 94 3.90 -1.52 -15.38
C SER A 94 2.92 -1.50 -14.20
N LEU A 95 2.81 -2.61 -13.47
CA LEU A 95 1.98 -2.71 -12.26
C LEU A 95 2.49 -1.76 -11.16
N VAL A 96 3.80 -1.74 -10.90
CA VAL A 96 4.43 -0.83 -9.92
C VAL A 96 4.19 0.62 -10.28
N GLU A 97 4.40 1.01 -11.54
CA GLU A 97 4.16 2.38 -11.99
C GLU A 97 2.68 2.77 -11.93
N ALA A 98 1.77 1.83 -12.21
CA ALA A 98 0.34 2.05 -12.02
C ALA A 98 0.00 2.26 -10.54
N PHE A 99 0.56 1.45 -9.63
CA PHE A 99 0.37 1.62 -8.19
C PHE A 99 0.90 2.96 -7.70
N LYS A 100 2.08 3.38 -8.17
CA LYS A 100 2.68 4.67 -7.81
C LYS A 100 1.80 5.85 -8.23
N LYS A 101 1.15 5.78 -9.39
CA LYS A 101 0.23 6.81 -9.89
C LYS A 101 -1.07 6.91 -9.09
N THR A 102 -1.52 5.81 -8.48
CA THR A 102 -2.77 5.76 -7.69
C THR A 102 -2.53 5.91 -6.19
N SER A 103 -1.27 6.07 -5.78
CA SER A 103 -0.85 6.13 -4.38
C SER A 103 -0.34 7.52 -3.99
N ILE A 104 -0.24 7.76 -2.70
CA ILE A 104 0.35 8.97 -2.13
C ILE A 104 1.88 8.82 -2.13
N PRO A 105 2.63 9.69 -2.84
CA PRO A 105 4.07 9.71 -2.71
C PRO A 105 4.47 10.39 -1.39
N ILE A 106 5.38 9.79 -0.63
CA ILE A 106 5.97 10.37 0.59
C ILE A 106 7.50 10.35 0.41
N ALA A 107 8.09 11.55 0.30
CA ALA A 107 9.52 11.70 0.14
C ALA A 107 10.30 11.32 1.42
N PRO A 108 11.59 10.98 1.32
CA PRO A 108 12.44 10.76 2.49
C PRO A 108 12.38 11.92 3.48
N ALA A 109 12.38 11.61 4.77
CA ALA A 109 12.31 12.55 5.88
C ALA A 109 11.03 13.42 5.91
N THR A 110 9.96 12.99 5.22
CA THR A 110 8.64 13.64 5.26
C THR A 110 7.59 12.69 5.81
N TYR A 111 6.41 13.23 6.11
CA TYR A 111 5.24 12.46 6.51
C TYR A 111 3.97 13.05 5.89
N LYS A 112 2.93 12.22 5.76
CA LYS A 112 1.60 12.64 5.25
C LYS A 112 0.47 11.97 6.03
N ASN A 113 -0.70 12.61 6.02
CA ASN A 113 -1.94 12.01 6.51
C ASN A 113 -2.52 11.14 5.38
N VAL A 114 -2.28 9.84 5.44
CA VAL A 114 -2.60 8.94 4.33
C VAL A 114 -4.09 8.65 4.19
N LYS A 115 -4.89 9.03 5.20
CA LYS A 115 -6.34 8.93 5.17
C LYS A 115 -6.99 10.08 4.40
N GLU A 116 -6.48 11.30 4.58
CA GLU A 116 -6.99 12.51 3.93
C GLU A 116 -6.41 12.70 2.52
N ASP A 117 -5.11 12.44 2.36
CA ASP A 117 -4.39 12.67 1.10
C ASP A 117 -4.47 11.47 0.13
N GLY A 118 -5.15 10.39 0.52
CA GLY A 118 -5.12 9.08 -0.15
C GLY A 118 -6.08 8.87 -1.32
N PHE A 119 -5.96 7.69 -1.93
CA PHE A 119 -6.85 7.19 -2.98
C PHE A 119 -8.33 7.39 -2.62
N LEU A 120 -8.67 7.25 -1.33
CA LEU A 120 -10.03 7.49 -0.83
C LEU A 120 -10.45 8.97 -0.83
N GLY A 121 -9.57 9.91 -0.47
CA GLY A 121 -9.89 11.35 -0.50
C GLY A 121 -10.02 11.90 -1.92
N ILE A 122 -9.37 11.25 -2.89
CA ILE A 122 -9.39 11.63 -4.30
C ILE A 122 -10.60 11.02 -5.03
N TYR A 123 -11.00 9.77 -4.72
CA TYR A 123 -11.97 9.01 -5.50
C TYR A 123 -13.28 8.67 -4.80
N LEU A 124 -13.41 8.90 -3.48
CA LEU A 124 -14.72 8.80 -2.82
C LEU A 124 -15.41 10.16 -2.80
N SER A 125 -16.65 10.17 -3.25
CA SER A 125 -17.56 11.31 -3.05
C SER A 125 -17.77 11.60 -1.56
N VAL A 126 -18.38 12.74 -1.24
CA VAL A 126 -18.66 13.22 0.12
C VAL A 126 -19.24 12.13 1.05
N ASP A 127 -20.04 11.20 0.52
CA ASP A 127 -20.63 10.09 1.28
C ASP A 127 -19.62 8.98 1.66
N GLY A 128 -18.61 8.73 0.82
CA GLY A 128 -17.55 7.77 1.11
C GLY A 128 -16.52 8.32 2.11
N ILE A 129 -16.23 9.62 2.07
CA ILE A 129 -15.40 10.30 3.08
C ILE A 129 -16.06 10.20 4.47
N ALA A 130 -17.38 10.36 4.56
CA ALA A 130 -18.12 10.19 5.81
C ALA A 130 -18.01 8.76 6.39
N SER A 131 -17.98 7.73 5.53
CA SER A 131 -17.79 6.34 5.98
C SER A 131 -16.38 6.08 6.55
N ILE A 132 -15.37 6.83 6.08
CA ILE A 132 -13.96 6.72 6.48
C ILE A 132 -13.66 7.50 7.76
N LEU A 133 -14.25 8.68 7.94
CA LEU A 133 -14.15 9.43 9.19
C LEU A 133 -14.71 8.60 10.36
N GLY A 134 -15.75 7.79 10.11
CA GLY A 134 -16.31 6.83 11.07
C GLY A 134 -15.61 5.46 11.15
N ALA A 135 -14.76 5.10 10.18
CA ALA A 135 -14.08 3.80 10.18
C ALA A 135 -12.97 3.77 11.24
N SER A 136 -13.06 2.81 12.15
CA SER A 136 -12.04 2.59 13.19
C SER A 136 -10.73 2.03 12.66
N THR A 137 -10.72 1.53 11.43
CA THR A 137 -9.60 0.78 10.85
C THR A 137 -9.51 1.02 9.34
N VAL A 138 -8.31 1.30 8.85
CA VAL A 138 -7.99 1.44 7.42
C VAL A 138 -6.96 0.38 7.03
N SER A 139 -7.05 -0.16 5.82
CA SER A 139 -6.00 -1.00 5.25
C SER A 139 -4.97 -0.10 4.58
N LEU A 140 -3.69 -0.39 4.80
CA LEU A 140 -2.57 0.33 4.18
C LEU A 140 -1.79 -0.65 3.32
N ILE A 141 -1.48 -0.25 2.07
CA ILE A 141 -0.43 -0.86 1.26
C ILE A 141 0.70 0.16 1.14
N VAL A 142 1.93 -0.25 1.41
CA VAL A 142 3.12 0.60 1.27
C VAL A 142 4.16 -0.08 0.40
N MET A 143 4.63 0.67 -0.59
CA MET A 143 5.61 0.24 -1.58
C MET A 143 6.83 1.15 -1.57
N SER A 144 8.03 0.59 -1.71
CA SER A 144 9.28 1.36 -1.90
C SER A 144 9.34 1.99 -3.29
N GLY A 145 10.10 3.07 -3.45
CA GLY A 145 10.16 3.79 -4.73
C GLY A 145 10.71 2.97 -5.89
N ASP A 146 11.54 1.96 -5.61
CA ASP A 146 12.04 0.98 -6.56
C ASP A 146 11.10 -0.22 -6.80
N GLY A 147 9.98 -0.30 -6.08
CA GLY A 147 8.97 -1.35 -6.22
C GLY A 147 9.33 -2.70 -5.60
N LYS A 148 10.44 -2.82 -4.86
CA LYS A 148 10.96 -4.11 -4.37
C LYS A 148 10.54 -4.49 -2.95
N GLN A 149 9.93 -3.55 -2.22
CA GLN A 149 9.40 -3.78 -0.88
C GLN A 149 7.92 -3.44 -0.90
N VAL A 150 7.08 -4.38 -0.45
CA VAL A 150 5.63 -4.18 -0.32
C VAL A 150 5.15 -4.75 0.99
N ALA A 151 4.32 -4.00 1.72
CA ALA A 151 3.67 -4.47 2.94
C ALA A 151 2.20 -4.06 2.93
N MET A 152 1.34 -4.91 3.49
CA MET A 152 -0.07 -4.63 3.71
C MET A 152 -0.48 -4.97 5.13
N TRP A 153 -1.16 -4.04 5.82
CA TRP A 153 -1.69 -4.25 7.16
C TRP A 153 -2.90 -3.35 7.43
N ASN A 154 -3.56 -3.60 8.55
CA ASN A 154 -4.66 -2.78 9.03
C ASN A 154 -4.16 -1.84 10.14
N SER A 155 -4.52 -0.56 10.02
CA SER A 155 -4.15 0.52 10.91
C SER A 155 -5.39 1.05 11.63
N GLY A 156 -5.30 1.33 12.93
CA GLY A 156 -6.34 2.02 13.68
C GLY A 156 -6.52 3.48 13.22
N GLY A 157 -7.66 4.08 13.61
CA GLY A 157 -8.06 5.42 13.19
C GLY A 157 -7.09 6.56 13.56
N ASP A 158 -6.22 6.39 14.55
CA ASP A 158 -5.27 7.41 15.04
C ASP A 158 -3.81 6.94 15.04
N ASP A 159 -3.55 5.89 14.26
CA ASP A 159 -2.24 5.27 14.22
C ASP A 159 -1.29 6.05 13.27
N SER A 160 -0.13 6.44 13.78
CA SER A 160 1.02 6.90 13.00
C SER A 160 2.07 5.81 12.81
N TRP A 161 2.60 5.66 11.59
CA TRP A 161 3.59 4.63 11.24
C TRP A 161 4.85 5.25 10.65
N ILE A 162 5.97 4.52 10.75
CA ILE A 162 7.28 4.94 10.24
C ILE A 162 7.83 3.82 9.37
N ALA A 163 8.00 4.07 8.07
CA ALA A 163 8.82 3.22 7.22
C ALA A 163 10.30 3.48 7.52
N THR A 164 11.05 2.46 7.90
CA THR A 164 12.42 2.58 8.42
C THR A 164 13.46 2.03 7.44
N ARG A 165 14.73 2.43 7.60
CA ARG A 165 15.86 1.82 6.88
C ARG A 165 16.10 0.34 7.22
N ALA A 166 15.51 -0.16 8.30
CA ALA A 166 15.67 -1.54 8.75
C ALA A 166 14.65 -2.48 8.11
N GLU A 167 14.09 -2.11 6.95
CA GLU A 167 13.13 -2.93 6.19
C GLU A 167 11.89 -3.30 7.01
N LYS A 168 11.45 -2.34 7.85
CA LYS A 168 10.31 -2.47 8.74
C LYS A 168 9.46 -1.23 8.74
N ILE A 169 8.17 -1.44 9.00
CA ILE A 169 7.22 -0.37 9.28
C ILE A 169 6.82 -0.49 10.75
N VAL A 170 7.08 0.55 11.53
CA VAL A 170 6.94 0.52 12.99
C VAL A 170 5.91 1.55 13.43
N ARG A 171 5.09 1.22 14.44
CA ARG A 171 4.19 2.20 15.07
C ARG A 171 5.00 3.33 15.69
N SER A 172 4.47 4.54 15.60
CA SER A 172 4.95 5.67 16.40
C SER A 172 4.33 5.63 17.79
N LYS A 173 5.03 6.18 18.78
CA LYS A 173 4.46 6.49 20.09
C LYS A 173 3.27 7.41 19.92
N TYR A 174 2.21 7.18 20.67
CA TYR A 174 1.01 8.02 20.65
C TYR A 174 1.36 9.50 20.85
N GLY A 175 0.78 10.37 20.02
CA GLY A 175 1.08 11.81 19.99
C GLY A 175 2.39 12.20 19.32
N THR A 176 3.08 11.27 18.64
CA THR A 176 4.34 11.55 17.92
C THR A 176 4.31 10.91 16.53
N ILE A 177 5.10 11.47 15.60
CA ILE A 177 5.25 10.96 14.23
C ILE A 177 6.57 10.21 14.03
N TRP A 178 7.65 10.62 14.69
CA TRP A 178 9.00 10.11 14.43
C TRP A 178 9.59 9.27 15.56
N GLN A 179 8.88 9.09 16.68
CA GLN A 179 9.38 8.28 17.79
C GLN A 179 8.82 6.87 17.67
N GLN A 180 9.68 5.89 17.41
CA GLN A 180 9.28 4.49 17.29
C GLN A 180 8.75 3.93 18.63
N ASP A 181 7.73 3.10 18.52
CA ASP A 181 7.22 2.22 19.57
C ASP A 181 7.04 0.81 19.00
N ALA A 182 8.13 0.03 18.98
CA ALA A 182 8.09 -1.33 18.47
C ALA A 182 7.14 -2.25 19.26
N GLY A 183 6.84 -1.91 20.53
CA GLY A 183 5.89 -2.65 21.36
C GLY A 183 4.43 -2.41 20.97
N ALA A 184 4.12 -1.30 20.30
CA ALA A 184 2.78 -0.97 19.84
C ALA A 184 2.42 -1.64 18.49
N GLY A 185 3.41 -1.99 17.67
CA GLY A 185 3.19 -2.71 16.42
C GLY A 185 4.37 -2.60 15.46
N THR A 186 4.62 -3.69 14.74
CA THR A 186 5.66 -3.78 13.70
C THR A 186 5.12 -4.62 12.55
N VAL A 187 5.43 -4.20 11.33
CA VAL A 187 5.14 -4.91 10.09
C VAL A 187 6.46 -5.12 9.37
N ASP A 188 6.70 -6.36 8.96
CA ASP A 188 7.86 -6.69 8.12
C ASP A 188 7.64 -6.09 6.74
N TRP A 189 8.69 -5.43 6.23
CA TRP A 189 8.70 -4.80 4.92
C TRP A 189 10.03 -5.11 4.20
N PRO A 190 10.35 -6.40 4.04
CA PRO A 190 11.63 -6.84 3.51
C PRO A 190 11.77 -6.44 2.05
N VAL A 191 13.01 -6.22 1.62
CA VAL A 191 13.30 -6.34 0.18
C VAL A 191 12.99 -7.77 -0.22
N ALA A 192 12.16 -7.96 -1.25
CA ALA A 192 11.94 -9.29 -1.79
C ALA A 192 13.31 -9.88 -2.16
N SER A 193 13.78 -10.90 -1.43
CA SER A 193 15.15 -11.42 -1.56
C SER A 193 15.13 -12.80 -2.21
N ASN A 194 16.21 -13.14 -2.92
CA ASN A 194 16.54 -14.51 -3.31
C ASN A 194 16.90 -15.36 -2.08
#